data_AF-A0A927LL33-F1
#
_entry.id   AF-A0A927LL33-F1
#
_cell.length_a   1.000
_cell.length_b   1.000
_cell.length_c   1.000
_cell.angle_alpha   90.00
_cell.angle_beta   90.00
_cell.angle_gamma   90.00
#
_symmetry.space_group_name_H-M   'P 1'
#
loop_
_entity.id
_entity.type
_entity.pdbx_description
1 polymer ?
#
loop_
_entity_poly.entity_id
_entity_poly.type
_entity_poly.pdbx_seq_one_letter_code
_entity_poly.pdbx_strand_id
1 'polypeptide(L)'
;MDWLKVYENFTDLPEKEQHRLFEAMKETLFPTPKIHGIIGDIRETKFSGGLACLHCGSLSVKRNGKYRGRQRYLCKDCGKSFNDMTGTPMAGTHKPNLWLKYFELMVEGYTLPKIVERLKMHISTAFYWRHKILNAIRSLGNAQLSGIIESDETHFLESEKGRKGGIPHRNARKRGRTKRRNSANAASPGSK
;
A
#
# COMPACT_ATOMS: atom_id res chain seq x y z
N MET A 1 30.27 25.27 7.02
CA MET A 1 28.97 25.93 6.82
C MET A 1 28.24 25.87 8.14
N ASP A 2 27.84 27.03 8.66
CA ASP A 2 27.08 27.14 9.90
C ASP A 2 25.60 26.95 9.59
N TRP A 3 25.00 25.87 10.10
CA TRP A 3 23.61 25.52 9.83
C TRP A 3 22.62 26.55 10.39
N LEU A 4 23.02 27.31 11.41
CA LEU A 4 22.19 28.39 11.97
C LEU A 4 21.96 29.50 10.96
N LYS A 5 22.99 29.90 10.20
CA LYS A 5 22.87 30.90 9.13
C LYS A 5 22.01 30.42 7.97
N VAL A 6 22.07 29.12 7.67
CA VAL A 6 21.22 28.51 6.62
C VAL A 6 19.76 28.50 7.07
N TYR A 7 19.50 28.26 8.35
CA TYR A 7 18.15 28.27 8.92
C TYR A 7 17.57 29.69 8.99
N GLU A 8 18.33 30.68 9.44
CA GLU A 8 17.91 32.10 9.44
C GLU A 8 17.53 32.57 8.03
N ASN A 9 18.41 32.32 7.05
CA ASN A 9 18.14 32.65 5.64
C ASN A 9 16.90 31.94 5.09
N PHE A 10 16.56 30.76 5.61
CA PHE A 10 15.34 30.06 5.22
C PHE A 10 14.10 30.72 5.82
N THR A 11 14.13 31.07 7.11
CA THR A 11 13.00 31.70 7.81
C THR A 11 12.70 33.12 7.31
N ASP A 12 13.68 33.81 6.74
CA ASP A 12 13.51 35.15 6.17
C ASP A 12 12.81 35.15 4.80
N LEU A 13 12.66 33.99 4.16
CA LEU A 13 11.95 33.89 2.88
C LEU A 13 10.44 34.06 3.07
N PRO A 14 9.71 34.58 2.07
CA PRO A 14 8.25 34.54 2.05
C PRO A 14 7.73 33.09 2.15
N GLU A 15 6.60 32.88 2.83
CA GLU A 15 6.04 31.54 3.09
C GLU A 15 5.89 30.67 1.82
N LYS A 16 5.51 31.30 0.70
CA LYS A 16 5.40 30.64 -0.61
C LYS A 16 6.76 30.17 -1.16
N GLU A 17 7.82 30.92 -0.90
CA GLU A 17 9.19 30.58 -1.31
C GLU A 17 9.84 29.59 -0.36
N GLN A 18 9.58 29.68 0.95
CA GLN A 18 9.93 28.64 1.92
C GLN A 18 9.35 27.29 1.50
N HIS A 19 8.06 27.25 1.16
CA HIS A 19 7.40 26.03 0.71
C HIS A 19 8.00 25.52 -0.61
N ARG A 20 8.35 26.41 -1.54
CA ARG A 20 8.99 26.03 -2.81
C ARG A 20 10.40 25.47 -2.58
N LEU A 21 11.19 26.10 -1.72
CA LEU A 21 12.54 25.67 -1.38
C LEU A 21 12.50 24.33 -0.63
N PHE A 22 11.57 24.17 0.31
CA PHE A 22 11.33 22.90 1.01
C PHE A 22 10.99 21.78 0.03
N GLU A 23 10.04 21.98 -0.88
CA GLU A 23 9.69 20.97 -1.89
C GLU A 23 10.87 20.67 -2.84
N ALA A 24 11.66 21.67 -3.23
CA ALA A 24 12.85 21.46 -4.05
C ALA A 24 13.96 20.68 -3.31
N MET A 25 14.20 21.00 -2.04
CA MET A 25 15.14 20.27 -1.18
C MET A 25 14.65 18.85 -0.95
N LYS A 26 13.36 18.65 -0.72
CA LYS A 26 12.72 17.34 -0.56
C LYS A 26 12.89 16.49 -1.81
N GLU A 27 12.64 17.03 -3.00
CA GLU A 27 12.87 16.33 -4.27
C GLU A 27 14.36 15.99 -4.50
N THR A 28 15.28 16.85 -4.05
CA THR A 28 16.73 16.65 -4.23
C THR A 28 17.31 15.64 -3.25
N LEU A 29 16.91 15.71 -1.98
CA LEU A 29 17.41 14.87 -0.89
C LEU A 29 16.68 13.53 -0.82
N PHE A 30 15.39 13.51 -1.17
CA PHE A 30 14.51 12.35 -1.15
C PHE A 30 13.83 12.19 -2.51
N PRO A 31 14.60 11.90 -3.58
CA PRO A 31 14.04 11.75 -4.91
C PRO A 31 12.98 10.66 -4.90
N THR A 32 11.80 10.95 -5.45
CA THR A 32 10.76 9.94 -5.59
C THR A 32 11.31 8.78 -6.45
N PRO A 33 11.24 7.52 -5.98
CA PRO A 33 11.88 6.44 -6.70
C PRO A 33 11.28 6.35 -8.10
N LYS A 34 12.13 6.41 -9.14
CA LYS A 34 11.63 6.21 -10.50
C LYS A 34 11.20 4.77 -10.65
N ILE A 35 10.08 4.57 -11.34
CA ILE A 35 9.47 3.26 -11.56
C ILE A 35 10.41 2.28 -12.27
N HIS A 36 11.26 2.80 -13.16
CA HIS A 36 12.30 2.00 -13.81
C HIS A 36 13.33 1.47 -12.80
N GLY A 37 13.67 2.24 -11.76
CA GLY A 37 14.50 1.79 -10.64
C GLY A 37 13.85 0.64 -9.92
N ILE A 38 12.58 0.79 -9.52
CA ILE A 38 11.83 -0.26 -8.82
C ILE A 38 11.78 -1.58 -9.61
N ILE A 39 11.59 -1.54 -10.94
CA ILE A 39 11.57 -2.77 -11.73
C ILE A 39 12.96 -3.44 -11.72
N GLY A 40 14.03 -2.65 -11.76
CA GLY A 40 15.40 -3.12 -11.54
C GLY A 40 15.55 -3.77 -10.17
N ASP A 41 15.13 -3.08 -9.11
CA ASP A 41 15.23 -3.54 -7.73
C ASP A 41 14.42 -4.83 -7.50
N ILE A 42 13.21 -4.91 -8.05
CA ILE A 42 12.38 -6.13 -8.03
C ILE A 42 13.11 -7.28 -8.69
N ARG A 43 13.73 -7.02 -9.85
CA ARG A 43 14.45 -8.04 -10.60
C ARG A 43 15.67 -8.53 -9.83
N GLU A 44 16.46 -7.62 -9.26
CA GLU A 44 17.63 -7.95 -8.44
C GLU A 44 17.21 -8.74 -7.20
N THR A 45 16.18 -8.30 -6.48
CA THR A 45 15.65 -8.99 -5.30
C THR A 45 15.14 -10.40 -5.64
N LYS A 46 14.43 -10.56 -6.77
CA LYS A 46 13.83 -11.85 -7.15
C LYS A 46 14.80 -12.84 -7.79
N PHE A 47 15.81 -12.34 -8.49
CA PHE A 47 16.68 -13.15 -9.34
C PHE A 47 18.17 -12.92 -9.04
N SER A 48 18.50 -12.54 -7.80
CA SER A 48 19.88 -12.38 -7.32
C SER A 48 20.73 -13.65 -7.54
N GLY A 49 20.13 -14.82 -7.32
CA GLY A 49 20.74 -16.14 -7.59
C GLY A 49 20.60 -16.64 -9.04
N GLY A 50 20.13 -15.80 -9.96
CA GLY A 50 19.87 -16.16 -11.35
C GLY A 50 18.38 -16.26 -11.71
N LEU A 51 18.10 -16.26 -13.02
CA LEU A 51 16.73 -16.25 -13.54
C LEU A 51 16.13 -17.67 -13.52
N ALA A 52 15.21 -17.91 -12.59
CA ALA A 52 14.42 -19.15 -12.49
C ALA A 52 12.94 -18.93 -12.82
N CYS A 53 12.26 -19.99 -13.24
CA CYS A 53 10.82 -19.95 -13.50
C CYS A 53 10.03 -19.74 -12.20
N LEU A 54 9.21 -18.68 -12.17
CA LEU A 54 8.34 -18.38 -11.02
C LEU A 54 7.17 -19.35 -10.83
N HIS A 55 6.98 -20.32 -11.74
CA HIS A 55 5.89 -21.31 -11.66
C HIS A 55 6.36 -22.70 -11.23
N CYS A 56 7.58 -23.10 -11.61
CA CYS A 56 8.10 -24.45 -11.35
C CYS A 56 9.55 -24.49 -10.84
N GLY A 57 10.22 -23.35 -10.68
CA GLY A 57 11.61 -23.28 -10.21
C GLY A 57 12.69 -23.63 -11.24
N SER A 58 12.31 -24.08 -12.45
CA SER A 58 13.28 -24.44 -13.49
C SER A 58 14.17 -23.28 -13.92
N LEU A 59 15.47 -23.56 -14.11
CA LEU A 59 16.46 -22.63 -14.67
C LEU A 59 16.41 -22.57 -16.21
N SER A 60 15.65 -23.45 -16.85
CA SER A 60 15.48 -23.52 -18.31
C SER A 60 14.51 -22.44 -18.80
N VAL A 61 15.00 -21.19 -18.80
CA VAL A 61 14.22 -19.99 -19.14
C VAL A 61 14.83 -19.26 -20.33
N LYS A 62 13.99 -18.86 -21.30
CA LYS A 62 14.39 -17.99 -22.41
C LYS A 62 13.63 -16.68 -22.42
N ARG A 63 14.23 -15.64 -23.03
CA ARG A 63 13.53 -14.39 -23.35
C ARG A 63 12.44 -14.67 -24.40
N ASN A 64 11.27 -14.08 -24.20
CA ASN A 64 10.08 -14.28 -25.03
C ASN A 64 9.46 -12.94 -25.45
N GLY A 65 10.30 -12.06 -26.03
CA GLY A 65 9.92 -10.71 -26.44
C GLY A 65 9.68 -9.76 -25.27
N LYS A 66 9.09 -8.60 -25.58
CA LYS A 66 8.73 -7.57 -24.60
C LYS A 66 7.25 -7.23 -24.70
N TYR A 67 6.63 -6.86 -23.59
CA TYR A 67 5.27 -6.32 -23.57
C TYR A 67 5.25 -5.02 -22.79
N ARG A 68 4.82 -3.93 -23.44
CA ARG A 68 4.78 -2.58 -22.86
C ARG A 68 6.11 -2.17 -22.21
N GLY A 69 7.21 -2.43 -22.91
CA GLY A 69 8.58 -2.14 -22.47
C GLY A 69 9.17 -3.14 -21.47
N ARG A 70 8.39 -4.09 -20.94
CA ARG A 70 8.85 -5.08 -19.94
C ARG A 70 9.28 -6.37 -20.59
N GLN A 71 10.37 -6.96 -20.11
CA GLN A 71 10.85 -8.24 -20.59
C GLN A 71 9.86 -9.35 -20.22
N ARG A 72 9.55 -10.24 -21.17
CA ARG A 72 8.83 -11.49 -20.92
C ARG A 72 9.80 -12.67 -20.98
N TYR A 73 9.52 -13.66 -20.16
CA TYR A 73 10.27 -14.90 -20.07
C TYR A 73 9.33 -16.07 -20.34
N LEU A 74 9.87 -17.14 -20.92
CA LEU A 74 9.17 -18.40 -21.14
C LEU A 74 10.01 -19.53 -20.55
N CYS A 75 9.42 -20.30 -19.65
CA CYS A 75 10.03 -21.54 -19.17
C CYS A 75 9.87 -22.63 -20.24
N LYS A 76 10.96 -23.32 -20.56
CA LYS A 76 10.95 -24.42 -21.52
C LYS A 76 10.35 -25.71 -20.94
N ASP A 77 10.39 -25.86 -19.63
CA ASP A 77 9.96 -27.11 -18.98
C ASP A 77 8.45 -27.12 -18.69
N CYS A 78 7.90 -26.03 -18.13
CA CYS A 78 6.46 -25.94 -17.85
C CYS A 78 5.66 -25.16 -18.90
N GLY A 79 6.33 -24.58 -19.91
CA GLY A 79 5.68 -23.80 -20.98
C GLY A 79 5.02 -22.48 -20.55
N LYS A 80 5.08 -22.10 -19.26
CA LYS A 80 4.44 -20.89 -18.75
C LYS A 80 5.30 -19.65 -18.96
N SER A 81 4.66 -18.53 -19.29
CA SER A 81 5.32 -17.23 -19.39
C SER A 81 5.23 -16.42 -18.09
N PHE A 82 6.24 -15.60 -17.82
CA PHE A 82 6.29 -14.69 -16.67
C PHE A 82 7.12 -13.44 -17.00
N ASN A 83 7.10 -12.44 -16.11
CA ASN A 83 7.93 -11.24 -16.17
C ASN A 83 8.36 -10.83 -14.76
N ASP A 84 9.15 -9.76 -14.64
CA ASP A 84 9.69 -9.27 -13.36
C ASP A 84 8.58 -8.95 -12.33
N MET A 85 7.40 -8.53 -12.82
CA MET A 85 6.26 -8.16 -11.98
C MET A 85 5.35 -9.35 -11.65
N THR A 86 5.57 -10.53 -12.23
CA THR A 86 4.78 -11.74 -11.91
C THR A 86 4.92 -12.07 -10.43
N GLY A 87 3.80 -12.35 -9.77
CA GLY A 87 3.76 -12.60 -8.32
C GLY A 87 3.98 -11.37 -7.44
N THR A 88 3.91 -10.15 -7.99
CA THR A 88 3.91 -8.89 -7.20
C THR A 88 2.50 -8.27 -7.20
N PRO A 89 2.18 -7.36 -6.26
CA PRO A 89 0.96 -6.55 -6.32
C PRO A 89 0.82 -5.79 -7.65
N MET A 90 1.93 -5.46 -8.30
CA MET A 90 1.91 -4.71 -9.56
C MET A 90 1.66 -5.61 -10.79
N ALA A 91 1.56 -6.94 -10.64
CA ALA A 91 1.30 -7.87 -11.73
C ALA A 91 0.07 -7.47 -12.56
N GLY A 92 0.20 -7.47 -13.90
CA GLY A 92 -0.90 -7.13 -14.82
C GLY A 92 -1.35 -5.66 -14.78
N THR A 93 -0.61 -4.76 -14.11
CA THR A 93 -1.00 -3.35 -14.07
C THR A 93 -0.65 -2.59 -15.35
N HIS A 94 -1.59 -1.75 -15.79
CA HIS A 94 -1.45 -0.89 -16.97
C HIS A 94 -0.70 0.40 -16.65
N LYS A 95 -0.83 0.93 -15.42
CA LYS A 95 -0.27 2.21 -14.97
C LYS A 95 0.76 1.98 -13.87
N PRO A 96 1.92 1.33 -14.17
CA PRO A 96 2.92 1.04 -13.14
C PRO A 96 3.35 2.33 -12.44
N ASN A 97 3.43 3.43 -13.19
CA ASN A 97 3.89 4.73 -12.76
C ASN A 97 3.14 5.36 -11.58
N LEU A 98 1.92 4.91 -11.31
CA LEU A 98 1.10 5.45 -10.22
C LEU A 98 1.22 4.63 -8.93
N TRP A 99 1.90 3.47 -8.93
CA TRP A 99 1.91 2.56 -7.77
C TRP A 99 2.60 3.13 -6.54
N LEU A 100 3.73 3.83 -6.72
CA LEU A 100 4.42 4.45 -5.59
C LEU A 100 3.53 5.47 -4.90
N LYS A 101 2.98 6.42 -5.68
CA LYS A 101 2.10 7.45 -5.11
C LYS A 101 0.82 6.83 -4.55
N TYR A 102 0.30 5.76 -5.15
CA TYR A 102 -0.83 5.02 -4.60
C TYR A 102 -0.49 4.40 -3.24
N PHE A 103 0.69 3.78 -3.10
CA PHE A 103 1.14 3.18 -1.85
C PHE A 103 1.35 4.24 -0.76
N GLU A 104 2.01 5.35 -1.10
CA GLU A 104 2.18 6.50 -0.21
C GLU A 104 0.82 6.99 0.33
N LEU A 105 -0.15 7.24 -0.56
CA LEU A 105 -1.48 7.70 -0.16
C LEU A 105 -2.23 6.66 0.70
N MET A 106 -1.99 5.36 0.50
CA MET A 106 -2.56 4.32 1.37
C MET A 106 -1.94 4.33 2.77
N VAL A 107 -0.63 4.51 2.87
CA VAL A 107 0.10 4.62 4.15
C VAL A 107 -0.34 5.86 4.92
N GLU A 108 -0.55 6.98 4.22
CA GLU A 108 -1.12 8.22 4.77
C GLU A 108 -2.60 8.10 5.15
N GLY A 109 -3.25 6.96 4.92
CA GLY A 109 -4.62 6.71 5.35
C GLY A 109 -5.71 7.36 4.49
N TYR A 110 -5.40 7.73 3.24
CA TYR A 110 -6.41 8.34 2.36
C TYR A 110 -7.53 7.37 1.98
N THR A 111 -8.75 7.91 1.86
CA THR A 111 -9.90 7.15 1.36
C THR A 111 -9.77 6.91 -0.15
N LEU A 112 -10.36 5.82 -0.64
CA LEU A 112 -10.31 5.49 -2.07
C LEU A 112 -10.84 6.61 -2.99
N PRO A 113 -11.92 7.34 -2.66
CA PRO A 113 -12.34 8.49 -3.46
C PRO A 113 -11.28 9.60 -3.56
N LYS A 114 -10.59 9.93 -2.46
CA LYS A 114 -9.50 10.92 -2.46
C LYS A 114 -8.31 10.44 -3.30
N ILE A 115 -7.99 9.15 -3.26
CA ILE A 115 -6.93 8.57 -4.09
C ILE A 115 -7.30 8.63 -5.57
N VAL A 116 -8.55 8.30 -5.90
CA VAL A 116 -9.09 8.36 -7.27
C VAL A 116 -8.99 9.76 -7.86
N GLU A 117 -9.37 10.77 -7.07
CA GLU A 117 -9.29 12.18 -7.45
C GLU A 117 -7.84 12.60 -7.74
N ARG A 118 -6.92 12.31 -6.81
CA ARG A 118 -5.51 12.69 -6.95
C ARG A 118 -4.79 11.98 -8.09
N LEU A 119 -5.02 10.68 -8.25
CA LEU A 119 -4.32 9.86 -9.24
C LEU A 119 -5.06 9.75 -10.58
N LYS A 120 -6.22 10.41 -10.72
CA LYS A 120 -7.05 10.42 -11.93
C LYS A 120 -7.27 9.00 -12.46
N MET A 121 -7.78 8.11 -11.60
CA MET A 121 -8.05 6.71 -11.93
C MET A 121 -9.46 6.29 -11.53
N HIS A 122 -9.98 5.21 -12.12
CA HIS A 122 -11.31 4.73 -11.78
C HIS A 122 -11.34 4.07 -10.39
N ILE A 123 -12.45 4.24 -9.65
CA ILE A 123 -12.61 3.71 -8.29
C ILE A 123 -12.44 2.19 -8.19
N SER A 124 -12.90 1.45 -9.19
CA SER A 124 -12.69 -0.01 -9.22
C SER A 124 -11.21 -0.39 -9.35
N THR A 125 -10.41 0.41 -10.07
CA THR A 125 -8.97 0.19 -10.20
C THR A 125 -8.29 0.43 -8.86
N ALA A 126 -8.63 1.55 -8.20
CA ALA A 126 -8.11 1.87 -6.87
C ALA A 126 -8.50 0.78 -5.86
N PHE A 127 -9.76 0.33 -5.84
CA PHE A 127 -10.21 -0.74 -4.96
C PHE A 127 -9.45 -2.05 -5.19
N TYR A 128 -9.29 -2.45 -6.45
CA TYR A 128 -8.54 -3.67 -6.79
C TYR A 128 -7.06 -3.58 -6.38
N TRP A 129 -6.42 -2.42 -6.55
CA TRP A 129 -5.03 -2.21 -6.12
C TRP A 129 -4.87 -2.32 -4.60
N ARG A 130 -5.81 -1.75 -3.84
CA ARG A 130 -5.86 -1.92 -2.38
C ARG A 130 -5.89 -3.40 -2.00
N HIS A 131 -6.75 -4.18 -2.65
CA HIS A 131 -6.84 -5.62 -2.38
C HIS A 131 -5.54 -6.37 -2.71
N LYS A 132 -4.83 -6.01 -3.78
CA LYS A 132 -3.53 -6.62 -4.07
C LYS A 132 -2.50 -6.35 -2.99
N ILE A 133 -2.45 -5.11 -2.48
CA ILE A 133 -1.52 -4.72 -1.41
C ILE A 133 -1.89 -5.44 -0.12
N LEU A 134 -3.16 -5.42 0.29
CA LEU A 134 -3.61 -6.10 1.50
C LEU A 134 -3.39 -7.61 1.43
N ASN A 135 -3.58 -8.23 0.26
CA ASN A 135 -3.29 -9.65 0.08
C ASN A 135 -1.79 -9.96 0.20
N ALA A 136 -0.92 -9.08 -0.30
CA ALA A 136 0.52 -9.23 -0.15
C ALA A 136 0.96 -9.06 1.31
N ILE A 137 0.44 -8.07 2.02
CA ILE A 137 0.70 -7.89 3.46
C ILE A 137 0.25 -9.14 4.23
N ARG A 138 -0.95 -9.66 3.94
CA ARG A 138 -1.46 -10.89 4.54
C ARG A 138 -0.53 -12.08 4.29
N SER A 139 0.10 -12.17 3.12
CA SER A 139 1.03 -13.27 2.79
C SER A 139 2.37 -13.22 3.52
N LEU A 140 2.74 -12.09 4.12
CA LEU A 140 3.94 -11.98 4.96
C LEU A 140 3.77 -12.70 6.32
N GLY A 141 2.53 -13.05 6.68
CA GLY A 141 2.22 -13.63 7.98
C GLY A 141 2.32 -12.61 9.11
N ASN A 142 2.17 -13.09 10.33
CA ASN A 142 2.33 -12.28 11.54
C ASN A 142 3.66 -12.66 12.19
N ALA A 143 4.46 -11.67 12.58
CA ALA A 143 5.64 -11.91 13.39
C ALA A 143 5.24 -12.42 14.78
N GLN A 144 6.00 -13.35 15.34
CA GLN A 144 5.85 -13.74 16.74
C GLN A 144 6.30 -12.58 17.62
N LEU A 145 5.39 -12.06 18.45
CA LEU A 145 5.69 -11.02 19.43
C LEU A 145 6.44 -11.64 20.62
N SER A 146 7.46 -10.95 21.13
CA SER A 146 8.26 -11.40 22.28
C SER A 146 8.55 -10.24 23.23
N GLY A 147 8.78 -10.55 24.52
CA GLY A 147 9.03 -9.56 25.56
C GLY A 147 7.76 -9.06 26.24
N ILE A 148 7.78 -7.81 26.71
CA ILE A 148 6.61 -7.15 27.29
C ILE A 148 5.71 -6.68 26.15
N ILE A 149 4.48 -7.18 26.12
CA ILE A 149 3.50 -6.90 25.06
C ILE A 149 2.39 -6.05 25.67
N GLU A 150 2.20 -4.86 25.14
CA GLU A 150 1.06 -4.00 25.45
C GLU A 150 -0.01 -4.15 24.36
N SER A 151 -1.27 -4.21 24.77
CA SER A 151 -2.41 -4.28 23.88
C SER A 151 -3.42 -3.22 24.30
N ASP A 152 -3.75 -2.32 23.38
CA ASP A 152 -4.78 -1.29 23.56
C ASP A 152 -5.99 -1.59 22.65
N GLU A 153 -7.18 -1.22 23.12
CA GLU A 153 -8.43 -1.47 22.41
C GLU A 153 -8.72 -0.35 21.42
N THR A 154 -8.75 -0.67 20.13
CA THR A 154 -9.28 0.24 19.11
C THR A 154 -10.68 -0.18 18.70
N HIS A 155 -11.69 0.59 19.09
CA HIS A 155 -13.07 0.31 18.69
C HIS A 155 -13.37 0.83 17.28
N PHE A 156 -13.75 -0.09 16.40
CA PHE A 156 -14.27 0.23 15.07
C PHE A 156 -15.78 0.08 15.03
N LEU A 157 -16.44 0.95 14.26
CA LEU A 157 -17.85 0.78 13.96
C LEU A 157 -18.03 -0.33 12.93
N GLU A 158 -18.32 -1.53 13.41
CA GLU A 158 -18.62 -2.64 12.52
C GLU A 158 -19.93 -2.41 11.75
N SER A 159 -19.87 -2.66 10.44
CA SER A 159 -20.97 -2.51 9.50
C SER A 159 -21.29 -3.83 8.84
N GLU A 160 -22.26 -4.53 9.40
CA GLU A 160 -22.83 -5.80 8.89
C GLU A 160 -23.88 -5.57 7.77
N LYS A 161 -23.72 -4.49 7.00
CA LYS A 161 -24.67 -4.10 5.96
C LYS A 161 -24.63 -5.15 4.84
N GLY A 162 -25.77 -5.78 4.57
CA GLY A 162 -25.91 -6.79 3.51
C GLY A 162 -25.65 -8.24 3.96
N ARG A 163 -25.41 -8.50 5.26
CA ARG A 163 -25.35 -9.86 5.80
C ARG A 163 -26.70 -10.56 5.65
N LYS A 164 -26.72 -11.68 4.92
CA LYS A 164 -27.91 -12.54 4.75
C LYS A 164 -28.15 -13.32 6.05
N GLY A 165 -29.41 -13.47 6.45
CA GLY A 165 -29.79 -14.20 7.68
C GLY A 165 -29.86 -13.35 8.95
N GLY A 166 -29.72 -12.02 8.86
CA GLY A 166 -29.76 -11.13 10.02
C GLY A 166 -28.49 -11.17 10.86
N ILE A 167 -28.47 -10.38 11.94
CA ILE A 167 -27.34 -10.31 12.87
C ILE A 167 -27.75 -11.04 14.15
N PRO A 168 -27.10 -12.15 14.52
CA PRO A 168 -27.58 -13.02 15.60
C PRO A 168 -27.48 -12.39 17.00
N HIS A 169 -26.52 -11.47 17.20
CA HIS A 169 -26.20 -10.91 18.50
C HIS A 169 -26.85 -9.54 18.78
N ARG A 170 -27.61 -8.96 17.83
CA ARG A 170 -28.30 -7.67 18.05
C ARG A 170 -29.41 -7.41 17.03
N ASN A 171 -30.39 -6.62 17.47
CA ASN A 171 -31.43 -6.11 16.58
C ASN A 171 -30.88 -5.12 15.53
N ALA A 172 -31.63 -4.96 14.44
CA ALA A 172 -31.32 -4.01 13.37
C ALA A 172 -31.30 -2.56 13.91
N ARG A 173 -30.28 -1.78 13.50
CA ARG A 173 -30.20 -0.35 13.87
C ARG A 173 -31.28 0.43 13.11
N LYS A 174 -32.04 1.29 13.80
CA LYS A 174 -32.94 2.26 13.16
C LYS A 174 -32.11 3.32 12.40
N ARG A 175 -32.51 3.68 11.18
CA ARG A 175 -31.86 4.72 10.36
C ARG A 175 -32.04 6.10 11.00
N GLY A 176 -31.05 7.00 10.87
CA GLY A 176 -31.20 8.42 11.21
C GLY A 176 -30.76 8.89 12.61
N ARG A 177 -30.14 8.05 13.46
CA ARG A 177 -29.57 8.53 14.75
C ARG A 177 -28.14 9.08 14.60
N THR A 178 -27.90 10.26 15.15
CA THR A 178 -26.56 10.84 15.35
C THR A 178 -25.75 9.98 16.33
N LYS A 179 -24.50 9.70 15.97
CA LYS A 179 -23.63 8.74 16.66
C LYS A 179 -23.08 9.32 17.96
N ARG A 180 -23.43 8.76 19.12
CA ARG A 180 -22.55 8.82 20.30
C ARG A 180 -21.48 7.73 20.15
N ARG A 181 -20.19 8.09 20.30
CA ARG A 181 -19.16 7.12 20.65
C ARG A 181 -19.59 6.56 22.01
N ASN A 182 -19.87 5.27 22.10
CA ASN A 182 -19.97 4.64 23.41
C ASN A 182 -18.56 4.64 23.99
N SER A 183 -18.23 5.67 24.78
CA SER A 183 -17.24 5.52 25.83
C SER A 183 -17.83 4.50 26.80
N ALA A 184 -17.27 3.29 26.84
CA ALA A 184 -17.61 2.31 27.86
C ALA A 184 -17.15 2.88 29.21
N ASN A 185 -18.10 3.49 29.93
CA ASN A 185 -18.06 3.64 31.39
C ASN A 185 -19.52 3.72 31.84
N ALA A 186 -20.10 2.57 32.14
CA ALA A 186 -21.32 2.46 32.90
C ALA A 186 -21.18 1.21 33.77
N ALA A 187 -21.02 1.47 35.07
CA ALA A 187 -20.85 0.52 36.16
C ALA A 187 -21.69 -0.75 36.00
N SER A 188 -21.05 -1.90 36.27
CA SER A 188 -21.76 -3.12 36.62
C SER A 188 -22.58 -2.88 37.90
N PRO A 189 -23.91 -3.08 37.92
CA PRO A 189 -24.62 -3.23 39.17
C PRO A 189 -24.26 -4.62 39.73
N GLY A 190 -23.70 -4.64 40.94
CA GLY A 190 -23.38 -5.86 41.65
C GLY A 190 -24.58 -6.79 41.79
N SER A 191 -24.34 -8.06 41.53
CA SER A 191 -25.22 -9.17 41.89
C SER A 191 -25.22 -9.33 43.42
N LYS A 192 -26.41 -9.24 44.02
CA LYS A 192 -26.72 -9.92 45.28
C LYS A 192 -26.85 -11.41 45.03
#